data_AF-A0A1Q7REX8-F1
#
_entry.id   AF-A0A1Q7REX8-F1
#
_cell.length_a   1.000
_cell.length_b   1.000
_cell.length_c   1.000
_cell.angle_alpha   90.00
_cell.angle_beta   90.00
_cell.angle_gamma   90.00
#
_symmetry.space_group_name_H-M   'P 1'
#
loop_
_entity.id
_entity.type
_entity.pdbx_description
1 polymer ?
#
loop_
_entity_poly.entity_id
_entity_poly.type
_entity_poly.pdbx_seq_one_letter_code
_entity_poly.pdbx_strand_id
1 'polypeptide(L)'
;MGPRHLRRAVQDDIREVLGDPAARGDCLAESIAALGARHSLEPFRAVLSASADIDCPEPQAREIVLAIDGRRSLLADLLGRDPGFAVASCDLLHEAEGTLREPVFRQEGSVPPEPERPGDGVAAPTLQEAQRLETRRAERSGRPLAVVVLSADLPGGLSTEAFGPALAALRASARDVDYVAGAPPGDLIVLLPCTGGREGLRAAERFRATLVKATGCGWRAGVAVGQGSGANARLLEDCAKRSVEEARRAGTGAALHRPERRRHPRSSVGPAIAARLRRDGVESETVVEEMSLGGALLTLRARLDPGTEIVLALRPPVARPAVLIIPARVYRVSDGPLPGVAPWRAAVVFQPEVRLRVAGLLAGLDAPRGGNPTA
;
A
#
# COMPACT_ATOMS: atom_id res chain seq x y z
N MET A 1 -40.90 19.13 -5.37
CA MET A 1 -39.88 18.45 -6.20
C MET A 1 -39.57 17.12 -5.55
N GLY A 2 -39.53 16.02 -6.30
CA GLY A 2 -39.21 14.71 -5.73
C GLY A 2 -37.75 14.66 -5.22
N PRO A 3 -37.41 13.79 -4.24
CA PRO A 3 -36.14 13.81 -3.51
C PRO A 3 -34.89 13.45 -4.33
N ARG A 4 -35.03 13.10 -5.62
CA ARG A 4 -33.98 12.45 -6.41
C ARG A 4 -32.99 13.38 -7.11
N HIS A 5 -33.09 14.70 -6.92
CA HIS A 5 -32.21 15.67 -7.57
C HIS A 5 -31.82 16.82 -6.63
N LEU A 6 -31.32 16.51 -5.44
CA LEU A 6 -30.64 17.54 -4.64
C LEU A 6 -29.44 18.07 -5.44
N ARG A 7 -29.34 19.38 -5.58
CA ARG A 7 -28.18 20.01 -6.23
C ARG A 7 -26.92 19.64 -5.44
N ARG A 8 -25.81 19.43 -6.14
CA ARG A 8 -24.51 19.06 -5.54
C ARG A 8 -24.10 19.97 -4.37
N ALA A 9 -24.33 21.28 -4.50
CA ALA A 9 -24.08 22.25 -3.43
C ALA A 9 -24.87 21.96 -2.15
N VAL A 10 -26.13 21.51 -2.25
CA VAL A 10 -26.96 21.14 -1.09
C VAL A 10 -26.44 19.87 -0.43
N GLN A 11 -26.00 18.89 -1.23
CA GLN A 11 -25.41 17.67 -0.71
C GLN A 11 -24.07 17.92 0.00
N ASP A 12 -23.25 18.82 -0.54
CA ASP A 12 -21.96 19.20 0.07
C ASP A 12 -22.20 19.90 1.42
N ASP A 13 -23.16 20.83 1.49
CA ASP A 13 -23.55 21.50 2.72
C ASP A 13 -24.13 20.53 3.78
N ILE A 14 -24.94 19.55 3.35
CA ILE A 14 -25.44 18.49 4.25
C ILE A 14 -24.27 17.68 4.80
N ARG A 15 -23.29 17.30 3.97
CA ARG A 15 -22.11 16.56 4.44
C ARG A 15 -21.26 17.38 5.41
N GLU A 16 -21.17 18.69 5.21
CA GLU A 16 -20.46 19.59 6.12
C GLU A 16 -21.13 19.60 7.50
N VAL A 17 -22.44 19.85 7.56
CA VAL A 17 -23.20 19.87 8.83
C VAL A 17 -23.15 18.53 9.55
N LEU A 18 -23.32 17.41 8.84
CA LEU A 18 -23.25 16.07 9.46
C LEU A 18 -21.82 15.69 9.89
N GLY A 19 -20.80 16.27 9.24
CA GLY A 19 -19.39 16.04 9.51
C GLY A 19 -18.85 16.86 10.68
N ASP A 20 -19.52 17.95 11.07
CA ASP A 20 -19.09 18.82 12.16
C ASP A 20 -19.19 18.12 13.53
N PRO A 21 -18.07 17.96 14.27
CA PRO A 21 -18.09 17.43 15.63
C PRO A 21 -18.84 18.32 16.63
N ALA A 22 -18.93 19.63 16.38
CA ALA A 22 -19.62 20.59 17.26
C ALA A 22 -21.14 20.58 17.06
N ALA A 23 -21.62 20.09 15.93
CA ALA A 23 -23.05 19.93 15.64
C ALA A 23 -23.55 18.57 16.17
N ARG A 24 -23.99 18.55 17.44
CA ARG A 24 -24.62 17.40 18.13
C ARG A 24 -25.91 17.83 18.82
N GLY A 25 -26.85 16.90 18.99
CA GLY A 25 -28.11 17.12 19.69
C GLY A 25 -28.90 18.29 19.09
N ASP A 26 -29.31 19.23 19.93
CA ASP A 26 -30.08 20.40 19.52
C ASP A 26 -29.32 21.28 18.50
N CYS A 27 -27.99 21.41 18.64
CA CYS A 27 -27.16 22.17 17.70
C CYS A 27 -27.18 21.57 16.28
N LEU A 28 -27.25 20.23 16.19
CA LEU A 28 -27.38 19.55 14.89
C LEU A 28 -28.74 19.84 14.27
N ALA A 29 -29.81 19.75 15.06
CA ALA A 29 -31.16 20.03 14.59
C ALA A 29 -31.32 21.48 14.11
N GLU A 30 -30.73 22.45 14.83
CA GLU A 30 -30.70 23.85 14.43
C GLU A 30 -29.91 24.08 13.14
N SER A 31 -28.75 23.43 13.01
CA SER A 31 -27.92 23.51 11.80
C SER A 31 -28.62 22.94 10.57
N ILE A 32 -29.34 21.83 10.73
CA ILE A 32 -30.16 21.23 9.68
C ILE A 32 -31.36 22.13 9.34
N ALA A 33 -32.02 22.72 10.33
CA ALA A 33 -33.09 23.69 10.08
C ALA A 33 -32.59 24.91 9.29
N ALA A 34 -31.40 25.42 9.61
CA ALA A 34 -30.76 26.53 8.89
C ALA A 34 -30.44 26.17 7.43
N LEU A 35 -30.06 24.92 7.13
CA LEU A 35 -29.90 24.43 5.76
C LEU A 35 -31.21 24.52 4.98
N GLY A 36 -32.34 24.15 5.61
CA GLY A 36 -33.66 24.22 5.00
C GLY A 36 -34.07 25.64 4.62
N ALA A 37 -33.82 26.59 5.53
CA ALA A 37 -34.06 28.01 5.26
C ALA A 37 -33.19 28.54 4.11
N ARG A 38 -31.90 28.18 4.07
CA ARG A 38 -30.95 28.63 3.05
C ARG A 38 -31.31 28.12 1.64
N HIS A 39 -31.79 26.88 1.56
CA HIS A 39 -32.05 26.21 0.28
C HIS A 39 -33.53 26.07 -0.08
N SER A 40 -34.44 26.63 0.74
CA SER A 40 -35.90 26.56 0.55
C SER A 40 -36.40 25.12 0.35
N LEU A 41 -36.01 24.21 1.24
CA LEU A 41 -36.33 22.78 1.18
C LEU A 41 -36.76 22.24 2.54
N GLU A 42 -37.30 21.01 2.56
CA GLU A 42 -37.56 20.20 3.75
C GLU A 42 -36.23 19.58 4.24
N PRO A 43 -35.56 20.15 5.26
CA PRO A 43 -34.16 19.82 5.54
C PRO A 43 -33.93 18.44 6.12
N PHE A 44 -34.77 17.96 7.03
CA PHE A 44 -34.58 16.65 7.65
C PHE A 44 -34.82 15.52 6.64
N ARG A 45 -35.84 15.67 5.79
CA ARG A 45 -36.09 14.79 4.66
C ARG A 45 -34.93 14.80 3.67
N ALA A 46 -34.40 15.98 3.34
CA ALA A 46 -33.25 16.09 2.44
C ALA A 46 -32.00 15.41 3.03
N VAL A 47 -31.76 15.52 4.34
CA VAL A 47 -30.69 14.82 5.05
C VAL A 47 -30.84 13.30 4.90
N LEU A 48 -32.02 12.76 5.22
CA LEU A 48 -32.25 11.31 5.12
C LEU A 48 -32.20 10.78 3.70
N SER A 49 -32.76 11.52 2.74
CA SER A 49 -32.66 11.15 1.32
C SER A 49 -31.21 11.15 0.85
N ALA A 50 -30.38 12.10 1.31
CA ALA A 50 -28.97 12.17 0.95
C ALA A 50 -28.09 11.12 1.66
N SER A 51 -28.39 10.79 2.92
CA SER A 51 -27.54 9.90 3.73
C SER A 51 -27.94 8.42 3.67
N ALA A 52 -29.23 8.12 3.50
CA ALA A 52 -29.78 6.78 3.65
C ALA A 52 -30.79 6.38 2.56
N ASP A 53 -31.05 7.23 1.55
CA ASP A 53 -32.06 7.00 0.49
C ASP A 53 -33.48 6.74 1.06
N ILE A 54 -33.77 7.32 2.24
CA ILE A 54 -35.09 7.24 2.87
C ILE A 54 -35.89 8.48 2.48
N ASP A 55 -37.08 8.24 1.94
CA ASP A 55 -38.05 9.27 1.63
C ASP A 55 -39.27 9.14 2.55
N CYS A 56 -39.43 10.08 3.47
CA CYS A 56 -40.56 10.14 4.40
C CYS A 56 -40.97 11.59 4.67
N PRO A 57 -42.17 11.84 5.23
CA PRO A 57 -42.62 13.18 5.58
C PRO A 57 -41.69 13.87 6.57
N GLU A 58 -41.52 15.20 6.44
CA GLU A 58 -40.58 15.99 7.24
C GLU A 58 -40.66 15.78 8.78
N PRO A 59 -41.84 15.69 9.41
CA PRO A 59 -41.92 15.42 10.85
C PRO A 59 -41.31 14.07 11.24
N GLN A 60 -41.57 13.03 10.44
CA GLN A 60 -41.01 11.70 10.64
C GLN A 60 -39.51 11.68 10.34
N ALA A 61 -39.08 12.41 9.31
CA ALA A 61 -37.68 12.54 8.97
C ALA A 61 -36.89 13.18 10.12
N ARG A 62 -37.45 14.20 10.77
CA ARG A 62 -36.85 14.85 11.94
C ARG A 62 -36.65 13.86 13.09
N GLU A 63 -37.65 13.06 13.41
CA GLU A 63 -37.55 12.05 14.48
C GLU A 63 -36.45 11.03 14.20
N ILE A 64 -36.36 10.54 12.96
CA ILE A 64 -35.34 9.58 12.54
C ILE A 64 -33.94 10.20 12.60
N VAL A 65 -33.75 11.43 12.10
CA VAL A 65 -32.45 12.11 12.17
C VAL A 65 -31.97 12.30 13.61
N LEU A 66 -32.86 12.68 14.52
CA LEU A 66 -32.54 12.81 15.94
C LEU A 66 -32.21 11.46 16.58
N ALA A 67 -32.92 10.40 16.22
CA ALA A 67 -32.60 9.05 16.67
C ALA A 67 -31.23 8.58 16.16
N ILE A 68 -30.86 8.92 14.92
CA ILE A 68 -29.53 8.61 14.36
C ILE A 68 -28.43 9.35 15.13
N ASP A 69 -28.60 10.64 15.45
CA ASP A 69 -27.60 11.39 16.23
C ASP A 69 -27.51 10.91 17.68
N GLY A 70 -28.64 10.50 18.28
CA GLY A 70 -28.65 9.81 19.57
C GLY A 70 -27.84 8.51 19.52
N ARG A 71 -28.03 7.69 18.47
CA ARG A 71 -27.25 6.45 18.29
C ARG A 71 -25.77 6.72 18.04
N ARG A 72 -25.45 7.78 17.29
CA ARG A 72 -24.08 8.24 17.05
C ARG A 72 -23.36 8.54 18.37
N SER A 73 -24.06 9.17 19.32
CA SER A 73 -23.53 9.49 20.65
C SER A 73 -23.25 8.21 21.45
N LEU A 74 -24.21 7.27 21.49
CA LEU A 74 -24.03 5.97 22.15
C LEU A 74 -22.82 5.19 21.60
N LEU A 75 -22.70 5.12 20.27
CA LEU A 75 -21.57 4.46 19.62
C LEU A 75 -20.25 5.19 19.86
N ALA A 76 -20.26 6.52 19.95
CA ALA A 76 -19.07 7.29 20.26
C ALA A 76 -18.53 6.98 21.65
N ASP A 77 -19.43 6.83 22.64
CA ASP A 77 -19.08 6.43 24.01
C ASP A 77 -18.48 5.01 24.05
N LEU A 78 -19.08 4.08 23.31
CA LEU A 78 -18.60 2.68 23.25
C LEU A 78 -17.25 2.54 22.53
N LEU A 79 -17.03 3.30 21.46
CA LEU A 79 -15.85 3.18 20.60
C LEU A 79 -14.70 4.11 21.00
N GLY A 80 -14.95 5.07 21.90
CA GLY A 80 -14.01 6.12 22.27
C GLY A 80 -13.66 7.08 21.13
N ARG A 81 -14.49 7.14 20.08
CA ARG A 81 -14.34 8.02 18.91
C ARG A 81 -15.67 8.19 18.18
N ASP A 82 -15.86 9.32 17.51
CA ASP A 82 -17.06 9.57 16.71
C ASP A 82 -17.10 8.64 15.46
N PRO A 83 -18.09 7.74 15.34
CA PRO A 83 -18.21 6.83 14.19
C PRO A 83 -18.73 7.55 12.92
N GLY A 84 -19.28 8.75 13.05
CA GLY A 84 -19.93 9.50 11.98
C GLY A 84 -21.41 9.17 11.80
N PHE A 85 -22.16 10.11 11.23
CA PHE A 85 -23.61 10.00 11.03
C PHE A 85 -24.01 8.80 10.16
N ALA A 86 -23.25 8.51 9.10
CA ALA A 86 -23.55 7.40 8.18
C ALA A 86 -23.41 6.02 8.86
N VAL A 87 -22.46 5.86 9.77
CA VAL A 87 -22.30 4.59 10.52
C VAL A 87 -23.43 4.44 11.52
N ALA A 88 -23.76 5.52 12.24
CA ALA A 88 -24.87 5.53 13.18
C ALA A 88 -26.22 5.29 12.50
N SER A 89 -26.43 5.80 11.28
CA SER A 89 -27.66 5.54 10.52
C SER A 89 -27.77 4.08 10.14
N CYS A 90 -26.69 3.46 9.65
CA CYS A 90 -26.71 2.04 9.32
C CYS A 90 -27.00 1.18 10.56
N ASP A 91 -26.34 1.49 11.68
CA ASP A 91 -26.51 0.73 12.92
C ASP A 91 -27.93 0.84 13.49
N LEU A 92 -28.49 2.05 13.56
CA LEU A 92 -29.86 2.27 14.04
C LEU A 92 -30.90 1.60 13.14
N LEU A 93 -30.80 1.82 11.82
CA LEU A 93 -31.78 1.30 10.86
C LEU A 93 -31.69 -0.22 10.73
N HIS A 94 -30.49 -0.79 10.91
CA HIS A 94 -30.31 -2.24 10.96
C HIS A 94 -30.98 -2.86 12.18
N GLU A 95 -30.83 -2.25 13.37
CA GLU A 95 -31.47 -2.72 14.61
C GLU A 95 -33.00 -2.58 14.55
N ALA A 96 -33.53 -1.56 13.86
CA ALA A 96 -34.96 -1.28 13.75
C ALA A 96 -35.73 -2.21 12.78
N GLU A 97 -35.11 -2.68 11.69
CA GLU A 97 -35.82 -3.46 10.64
C GLU A 97 -35.48 -4.96 10.60
N GLY A 98 -34.51 -5.45 11.37
CA GLY A 98 -34.20 -6.89 11.49
C GLY A 98 -33.83 -7.62 10.18
N THR A 99 -33.83 -6.94 9.03
CA THR A 99 -33.53 -7.50 7.70
C THR A 99 -33.13 -6.39 6.72
N LEU A 100 -31.96 -5.78 6.90
CA LEU A 100 -31.22 -5.24 5.75
C LEU A 100 -30.50 -6.41 5.07
N ARG A 101 -31.18 -7.05 4.11
CA ARG A 101 -30.50 -7.80 3.05
C ARG A 101 -29.64 -6.80 2.28
N GLU A 102 -28.33 -6.82 2.57
CA GLU A 102 -27.24 -6.20 1.82
C GLU A 102 -27.38 -4.68 1.56
N PRO A 103 -26.77 -3.79 2.37
CA PRO A 103 -26.71 -2.38 2.03
C PRO A 103 -25.85 -2.18 0.78
N VAL A 104 -26.48 -1.97 -0.37
CA VAL A 104 -25.83 -1.64 -1.63
C VAL A 104 -25.47 -0.15 -1.63
N PHE A 105 -24.18 0.15 -1.54
CA PHE A 105 -23.65 1.51 -1.78
C PHE A 105 -23.87 1.90 -3.25
N ARG A 106 -24.94 2.64 -3.54
CA ARG A 106 -25.20 3.19 -4.89
C ARG A 106 -24.26 4.37 -5.15
N GLN A 107 -23.27 4.17 -6.04
CA GLN A 107 -22.59 5.27 -6.72
C GLN A 107 -23.43 5.72 -7.91
N GLU A 108 -23.64 7.03 -8.06
CA GLU A 108 -24.25 7.63 -9.25
C GLU A 108 -23.51 7.16 -10.53
N GLY A 109 -24.27 6.61 -11.48
CA GLY A 109 -23.78 6.18 -12.79
C GLY A 109 -24.01 4.69 -13.16
N SER A 110 -24.86 3.96 -12.44
CA SER A 110 -25.14 2.55 -12.73
C SER A 110 -25.83 2.35 -14.10
N VAL A 111 -25.12 1.72 -15.03
CA VAL A 111 -25.71 0.87 -16.08
C VAL A 111 -26.60 -0.18 -15.39
N PRO A 112 -27.79 -0.52 -15.91
CA PRO A 112 -28.66 -1.50 -15.26
C PRO A 112 -27.92 -2.83 -15.13
N PRO A 113 -28.01 -3.53 -13.98
CA PRO A 113 -27.51 -4.90 -13.91
C PRO A 113 -28.40 -5.77 -14.79
N GLU A 114 -27.79 -6.64 -15.59
CA GLU A 114 -28.51 -7.72 -16.25
C GLU A 114 -29.20 -8.61 -15.20
N PRO A 115 -30.37 -9.19 -15.52
CA PRO A 115 -31.15 -9.94 -14.55
C PRO A 115 -30.38 -11.16 -14.04
N GLU A 116 -30.15 -11.19 -12.73
CA GLU A 116 -29.58 -12.33 -12.02
C GLU A 116 -30.47 -13.56 -12.20
N ARG A 117 -29.87 -14.64 -12.71
CA ARG A 117 -30.48 -15.97 -12.67
C ARG A 117 -30.35 -16.52 -11.24
N PRO A 118 -31.35 -17.28 -10.75
CA PRO A 118 -31.29 -17.90 -9.44
C PRO A 118 -30.34 -19.11 -9.47
N GLY A 119 -29.37 -19.17 -8.55
CA GLY A 119 -28.60 -20.40 -8.29
C GLY A 119 -27.21 -20.18 -7.66
N ASP A 120 -27.04 -20.74 -6.46
CA ASP A 120 -25.82 -21.25 -5.83
C ASP A 120 -24.61 -20.34 -5.57
N GLY A 121 -24.36 -20.11 -4.27
CA GLY A 121 -23.05 -19.88 -3.65
C GLY A 121 -22.04 -19.05 -4.45
N VAL A 122 -22.11 -17.72 -4.32
CA VAL A 122 -21.12 -16.80 -4.91
C VAL A 122 -19.72 -17.18 -4.43
N ALA A 123 -18.92 -17.76 -5.33
CA ALA A 123 -17.53 -18.08 -5.05
C ALA A 123 -16.76 -16.78 -4.72
N ALA A 124 -15.90 -16.83 -3.71
CA ALA A 124 -15.05 -15.69 -3.36
C ALA A 124 -14.26 -15.24 -4.61
N PRO A 125 -14.13 -13.92 -4.86
CA PRO A 125 -13.46 -13.42 -6.05
C PRO A 125 -12.02 -13.91 -6.08
N THR A 126 -11.50 -14.17 -7.27
CA THR A 126 -10.08 -14.52 -7.45
C THR A 126 -9.19 -13.33 -7.04
N LEU A 127 -7.91 -13.59 -6.71
CA LEU A 127 -6.97 -12.52 -6.39
C LEU A 127 -6.89 -11.47 -7.50
N GLN A 128 -6.88 -11.90 -8.77
CA GLN A 128 -6.82 -11.01 -9.92
C GLN A 128 -8.06 -10.11 -10.03
N GLU A 129 -9.25 -10.66 -9.76
CA GLU A 129 -10.49 -9.89 -9.72
C GLU A 129 -10.49 -8.90 -8.56
N ALA A 130 -10.10 -9.34 -7.36
CA ALA A 130 -9.99 -8.47 -6.20
C ALA A 130 -9.03 -7.30 -6.45
N GLN A 131 -7.86 -7.57 -7.03
CA GLN A 131 -6.90 -6.54 -7.43
C GLN A 131 -7.50 -5.53 -8.42
N ARG A 132 -8.22 -6.02 -9.42
CA ARG A 132 -8.89 -5.17 -10.42
C ARG A 132 -9.97 -4.30 -9.79
N LEU A 133 -10.79 -4.88 -8.91
CA LEU A 133 -11.86 -4.18 -8.22
C LEU A 133 -11.31 -3.10 -7.28
N GLU A 134 -10.31 -3.42 -6.47
CA GLU A 134 -9.71 -2.46 -5.54
C GLU A 134 -8.94 -1.34 -6.24
N THR A 135 -8.26 -1.65 -7.35
CA THR A 135 -7.63 -0.62 -8.20
C THR A 135 -8.68 0.39 -8.66
N ARG A 136 -9.80 -0.08 -9.22
CA ARG A 136 -10.89 0.79 -9.70
C ARG A 136 -11.55 1.57 -8.57
N ARG A 137 -11.67 1.00 -7.38
CA ARG A 137 -12.20 1.70 -6.19
C ARG A 137 -11.27 2.82 -5.75
N ALA A 138 -9.97 2.56 -5.69
CA ALA A 138 -8.96 3.56 -5.32
C ALA A 138 -8.84 4.69 -6.36
N GLU A 139 -8.90 4.35 -7.66
CA GLU A 139 -8.92 5.33 -8.75
C GLU A 139 -10.12 6.27 -8.67
N ARG A 140 -11.33 5.72 -8.47
CA ARG A 140 -12.57 6.52 -8.41
C ARG A 140 -12.66 7.38 -7.16
N SER A 141 -12.18 6.89 -6.03
CA SER A 141 -12.29 7.58 -4.74
C SER A 141 -11.12 8.50 -4.43
N GLY A 142 -9.99 8.35 -5.14
CA GLY A 142 -8.72 9.00 -4.80
C GLY A 142 -8.10 8.54 -3.47
N ARG A 143 -8.71 7.54 -2.80
CA ARG A 143 -8.24 7.03 -1.51
C ARG A 143 -7.04 6.09 -1.69
N PRO A 144 -6.18 5.95 -0.67
CA PRO A 144 -5.02 5.07 -0.76
C PRO A 144 -5.41 3.60 -0.77
N LEU A 145 -4.66 2.81 -1.54
CA LEU A 145 -4.67 1.36 -1.49
C LEU A 145 -3.27 0.90 -1.07
N ALA A 146 -3.21 0.13 0.01
CA ALA A 146 -2.00 -0.58 0.41
C ALA A 146 -2.10 -2.05 0.02
N VAL A 147 -0.98 -2.61 -0.45
CA VAL A 147 -0.82 -4.05 -0.70
C VAL A 147 0.28 -4.54 0.24
N VAL A 148 -0.03 -5.59 1.00
CA VAL A 148 0.92 -6.29 1.86
C VAL A 148 1.20 -7.66 1.25
N VAL A 149 2.46 -8.00 1.12
CA VAL A 149 2.91 -9.34 0.75
C VAL A 149 3.66 -9.92 1.94
N LEU A 150 3.24 -11.09 2.42
CA LEU A 150 3.87 -11.83 3.50
C LEU A 150 4.51 -13.10 2.94
N SER A 151 5.76 -13.33 3.28
CA SER A 151 6.54 -14.48 2.79
C SER A 151 7.23 -15.17 3.96
N ALA A 152 7.21 -16.49 3.99
CA ALA A 152 7.84 -17.29 5.04
C ALA A 152 9.37 -17.24 4.93
N ASP A 153 10.06 -17.24 6.08
CA ASP A 153 11.52 -17.38 6.19
C ASP A 153 11.92 -18.86 6.25
N LEU A 154 11.51 -19.64 5.24
CA LEU A 154 11.83 -21.06 5.12
C LEU A 154 12.47 -21.36 3.77
N PRO A 155 13.53 -22.20 3.72
CA PRO A 155 14.04 -22.72 2.45
C PRO A 155 12.94 -23.52 1.75
N GLY A 156 12.48 -23.06 0.59
CA GLY A 156 11.41 -23.71 -0.18
C GLY A 156 9.98 -23.22 0.13
N GLY A 157 9.82 -22.21 1.00
CA GLY A 157 8.51 -21.61 1.31
C GLY A 157 7.73 -22.37 2.37
N LEU A 158 6.47 -21.97 2.55
CA LEU A 158 5.56 -22.60 3.50
C LEU A 158 5.04 -23.94 2.95
N SER A 159 4.98 -24.98 3.78
CA SER A 159 4.40 -26.26 3.36
C SER A 159 2.91 -26.12 3.03
N THR A 160 2.41 -26.95 2.11
CA THR A 160 0.99 -26.98 1.75
C THR A 160 0.08 -27.21 2.97
N GLU A 161 0.52 -28.04 3.92
CA GLU A 161 -0.21 -28.34 5.16
C GLU A 161 -0.31 -27.13 6.10
N ALA A 162 0.73 -26.30 6.17
CA ALA A 162 0.75 -25.09 6.99
C ALA A 162 0.05 -23.89 6.32
N PHE A 163 -0.19 -23.95 5.01
CA PHE A 163 -0.78 -22.86 4.22
C PHE A 163 -2.23 -22.55 4.60
N GLY A 164 -3.06 -23.57 4.75
CA GLY A 164 -4.46 -23.42 5.15
C GLY A 164 -4.62 -22.70 6.51
N PRO A 165 -3.96 -23.19 7.58
CA PRO A 165 -3.97 -22.54 8.89
C PRO A 165 -3.43 -21.11 8.87
N ALA A 166 -2.35 -20.85 8.11
CA ALA A 166 -1.79 -19.51 7.95
C ALA A 166 -2.80 -18.54 7.32
N LEU A 167 -3.45 -18.96 6.24
CA LEU A 167 -4.46 -18.16 5.54
C LEU A 167 -5.69 -17.89 6.42
N ALA A 168 -6.14 -18.89 7.19
CA ALA A 168 -7.25 -18.75 8.13
C ALA A 168 -6.94 -17.77 9.26
N ALA A 169 -5.76 -17.88 9.88
CA ALA A 169 -5.30 -16.96 10.92
C ALA A 169 -5.18 -15.53 10.41
N LEU A 170 -4.67 -15.36 9.18
CA LEU A 170 -4.54 -14.05 8.55
C LEU A 170 -5.91 -13.41 8.30
N ARG A 171 -6.87 -14.17 7.74
CA ARG A 171 -8.26 -13.73 7.53
C ARG A 171 -8.94 -13.30 8.82
N ALA A 172 -8.79 -14.07 9.90
CA ALA A 172 -9.36 -13.73 11.21
C ALA A 172 -8.76 -12.45 11.82
N SER A 173 -7.57 -12.02 11.37
CA SER A 173 -6.90 -10.80 11.85
C SER A 173 -7.08 -9.58 10.94
N ALA A 174 -7.64 -9.80 9.75
CA ALA A 174 -7.91 -8.77 8.76
C ALA A 174 -9.28 -8.12 9.03
N ARG A 175 -9.50 -6.90 8.53
CA ARG A 175 -10.83 -6.27 8.59
C ARG A 175 -11.74 -6.93 7.55
N ASP A 176 -13.04 -6.80 7.73
CA ASP A 176 -14.03 -7.34 6.79
C ASP A 176 -13.88 -6.78 5.36
N VAL A 177 -13.34 -5.55 5.25
CA VAL A 177 -13.07 -4.90 3.96
C VAL A 177 -11.72 -5.26 3.34
N ASP A 178 -10.84 -5.92 4.10
CA ASP A 178 -9.53 -6.34 3.63
C ASP A 178 -9.67 -7.66 2.87
N TYR A 179 -9.00 -7.76 1.71
CA TYR A 179 -9.01 -8.99 0.94
C TYR A 179 -7.73 -9.79 1.19
N VAL A 180 -7.88 -11.07 1.58
CA VAL A 180 -6.77 -11.96 1.91
C VAL A 180 -6.76 -13.18 1.00
N ALA A 181 -5.65 -13.40 0.30
CA ALA A 181 -5.46 -14.54 -0.59
C ALA A 181 -4.04 -15.10 -0.55
N GLY A 182 -3.92 -16.33 -1.03
CA GLY A 182 -2.64 -16.95 -1.33
C GLY A 182 -2.15 -16.58 -2.72
N ALA A 183 -0.83 -16.43 -2.88
CA ALA A 183 -0.18 -16.18 -4.16
C ALA A 183 1.03 -17.13 -4.34
N PRO A 184 1.17 -17.78 -5.51
CA PRO A 184 2.36 -18.59 -5.80
C PRO A 184 3.66 -17.76 -5.76
N PRO A 185 4.79 -18.33 -5.29
CA PRO A 185 5.00 -19.73 -4.92
C PRO A 185 4.71 -20.09 -3.44
N GLY A 186 3.99 -19.25 -2.69
CA GLY A 186 3.69 -19.50 -1.27
C GLY A 186 3.58 -18.23 -0.43
N ASP A 187 3.40 -17.08 -1.07
CA ASP A 187 3.20 -15.80 -0.40
C ASP A 187 1.71 -15.65 -0.02
N LEU A 188 1.46 -14.84 1.01
CA LEU A 188 0.13 -14.39 1.38
C LEU A 188 0.00 -12.91 1.04
N ILE A 189 -1.08 -12.53 0.37
CA ILE A 189 -1.34 -11.16 -0.05
C ILE A 189 -2.55 -10.63 0.70
N VAL A 190 -2.41 -9.40 1.19
CA VAL A 190 -3.51 -8.63 1.77
C VAL A 190 -3.67 -7.31 1.02
N LEU A 191 -4.86 -7.07 0.48
CA LEU A 191 -5.26 -5.77 -0.05
C LEU A 191 -5.93 -5.00 1.08
N LEU A 192 -5.45 -3.78 1.32
CA LEU A 192 -5.90 -2.90 2.40
C LEU A 192 -6.49 -1.61 1.80
N PRO A 193 -7.80 -1.56 1.53
CA PRO A 193 -8.45 -0.36 1.03
C PRO A 193 -8.35 0.79 2.03
N CYS A 194 -8.34 2.02 1.52
CA CYS A 194 -8.27 3.26 2.31
C CYS A 194 -7.12 3.28 3.35
N THR A 195 -5.98 2.68 3.03
CA THR A 195 -4.87 2.47 3.99
C THR A 195 -3.59 3.10 3.49
N GLY A 196 -3.01 4.01 4.28
CA GLY A 196 -1.75 4.68 3.98
C GLY A 196 -0.51 3.85 4.32
N GLY A 197 0.68 4.38 4.01
CA GLY A 197 1.95 3.66 4.18
C GLY A 197 2.29 3.30 5.63
N ARG A 198 2.02 4.21 6.59
CA ARG A 198 2.31 3.96 8.01
C ARG A 198 1.32 2.94 8.60
N GLU A 199 0.05 3.08 8.25
CA GLU A 199 -1.03 2.19 8.68
C GLU A 199 -0.84 0.79 8.08
N GLY A 200 -0.48 0.71 6.79
CA GLY A 200 -0.16 -0.54 6.11
C GLY A 200 1.04 -1.25 6.73
N LEU A 201 2.09 -0.52 7.12
CA LEU A 201 3.24 -1.10 7.82
C LEU A 201 2.87 -1.65 9.19
N ARG A 202 2.04 -0.94 9.96
CA ARG A 202 1.53 -1.43 11.25
C ARG A 202 0.66 -2.68 11.09
N ALA A 203 -0.19 -2.71 10.06
CA ALA A 203 -1.01 -3.88 9.73
C ALA A 203 -0.12 -5.07 9.36
N ALA A 204 0.91 -4.85 8.53
CA ALA A 204 1.87 -5.87 8.13
C ALA A 204 2.61 -6.51 9.32
N GLU A 205 3.07 -5.71 10.29
CA GLU A 205 3.69 -6.24 11.52
C GLU A 205 2.70 -7.06 12.36
N ARG A 206 1.44 -6.62 12.46
CA ARG A 206 0.39 -7.39 13.15
C ARG A 206 0.14 -8.72 12.45
N PHE A 207 -0.03 -8.71 11.13
CA PHE A 207 -0.21 -9.92 10.33
C PHE A 207 0.96 -10.88 10.46
N ARG A 208 2.20 -10.36 10.41
CA ARG A 208 3.41 -11.14 10.62
C ARG A 208 3.41 -11.81 12.00
N ALA A 209 3.09 -11.07 13.07
CA ALA A 209 3.01 -11.63 14.42
C ALA A 209 1.93 -12.73 14.53
N THR A 210 0.76 -12.53 13.92
CA THR A 210 -0.30 -13.54 13.83
C THR A 210 0.19 -14.81 13.13
N LEU A 211 0.87 -14.66 11.99
CA LEU A 211 1.38 -15.80 11.22
C LEU A 211 2.50 -16.55 11.95
N VAL A 212 3.41 -15.84 12.62
CA VAL A 212 4.43 -16.47 13.47
C VAL A 212 3.77 -17.31 14.57
N LYS A 213 2.72 -16.79 15.22
CA LYS A 213 1.96 -17.53 16.24
C LYS A 213 1.23 -18.75 15.66
N ALA A 214 0.64 -18.62 14.47
CA ALA A 214 -0.15 -19.69 13.85
C ALA A 214 0.70 -20.81 13.24
N THR A 215 1.90 -20.49 12.73
CA THR A 215 2.73 -21.42 11.97
C THR A 215 4.01 -21.86 12.70
N GLY A 216 4.44 -21.10 13.72
CA GLY A 216 5.72 -21.32 14.40
C GLY A 216 6.95 -20.91 13.57
N CYS A 217 6.76 -20.37 12.37
CA CYS A 217 7.86 -20.01 11.46
C CYS A 217 8.09 -18.50 11.43
N GLY A 218 9.29 -18.09 10.98
CA GLY A 218 9.59 -16.68 10.69
C GLY A 218 8.83 -16.21 9.45
N TRP A 219 8.41 -14.94 9.47
CA TRP A 219 7.73 -14.29 8.35
C TRP A 219 8.32 -12.92 8.11
N ARG A 220 8.34 -12.50 6.85
CA ARG A 220 8.69 -11.15 6.40
C ARG A 220 7.52 -10.53 5.68
N ALA A 221 7.39 -9.22 5.80
CA ALA A 221 6.35 -8.49 5.10
C ALA A 221 6.91 -7.33 4.29
N GLY A 222 6.37 -7.15 3.10
CA GLY A 222 6.61 -5.99 2.26
C GLY A 222 5.30 -5.25 2.04
N VAL A 223 5.34 -3.92 2.10
CA VAL A 223 4.15 -3.07 1.95
C VAL A 223 4.39 -2.11 0.80
N ALA A 224 3.42 -1.93 -0.09
CA ALA A 224 3.44 -0.86 -1.07
C ALA A 224 2.11 -0.11 -1.06
N VAL A 225 2.15 1.20 -1.28
CA VAL A 225 0.95 2.06 -1.24
C VAL A 225 0.89 2.94 -2.47
N GLY A 226 -0.31 3.05 -3.04
CA GLY A 226 -0.63 3.97 -4.14
C GLY A 226 -1.92 4.74 -3.86
N GLN A 227 -2.13 5.82 -4.60
CA GLN A 227 -3.33 6.66 -4.54
C GLN A 227 -3.75 7.07 -5.95
N GLY A 228 -5.06 7.20 -6.19
CA GLY A 228 -5.60 7.56 -7.50
C GLY A 228 -5.08 6.63 -8.60
N SER A 229 -4.54 7.19 -9.69
CA SER A 229 -3.94 6.41 -10.79
C SER A 229 -2.70 5.60 -10.39
N GLY A 230 -2.06 5.93 -9.27
CA GLY A 230 -0.93 5.16 -8.72
C GLY A 230 -1.36 3.93 -7.90
N ALA A 231 -2.66 3.72 -7.68
CA ALA A 231 -3.20 2.64 -6.85
C ALA A 231 -3.40 1.31 -7.60
N ASN A 232 -2.58 1.03 -8.63
CA ASN A 232 -2.66 -0.22 -9.36
C ASN A 232 -2.19 -1.39 -8.48
N ALA A 233 -3.13 -2.21 -8.01
CA ALA A 233 -2.88 -3.26 -7.03
C ALA A 233 -1.82 -4.28 -7.47
N ARG A 234 -1.73 -4.58 -8.76
CA ARG A 234 -0.74 -5.52 -9.30
C ARG A 234 0.67 -4.93 -9.29
N LEU A 235 0.81 -3.66 -9.68
CA LEU A 235 2.10 -2.97 -9.58
C LEU A 235 2.52 -2.79 -8.12
N LEU A 236 1.56 -2.54 -7.23
CA LEU A 236 1.80 -2.46 -5.79
C LEU A 236 2.21 -3.83 -5.21
N GLU A 237 1.65 -4.94 -5.67
CA GLU A 237 2.12 -6.28 -5.30
C GLU A 237 3.60 -6.47 -5.65
N ASP A 238 4.02 -6.12 -6.87
CA ASP A 238 5.42 -6.25 -7.29
C ASP A 238 6.35 -5.36 -6.44
N CYS A 239 5.91 -4.14 -6.11
CA CYS A 239 6.61 -3.24 -5.19
C CYS A 239 6.70 -3.81 -3.77
N ALA A 240 5.63 -4.43 -3.28
CA ALA A 240 5.57 -5.07 -1.97
C ALA A 240 6.50 -6.28 -1.93
N LYS A 241 6.54 -7.12 -2.98
CA LYS A 241 7.51 -8.22 -3.11
C LYS A 241 8.96 -7.73 -3.03
N ARG A 242 9.30 -6.63 -3.72
CA ARG A 242 10.63 -6.01 -3.58
C ARG A 242 10.93 -5.57 -2.14
N SER A 243 9.91 -5.10 -1.43
CA SER A 243 10.06 -4.66 -0.04
C SER A 243 10.22 -5.84 0.93
N VAL A 244 9.68 -7.03 0.62
CA VAL A 244 9.98 -8.27 1.37
C VAL A 244 11.50 -8.54 1.31
N GLU A 245 12.11 -8.42 0.13
CA GLU A 245 13.55 -8.60 -0.04
C GLU A 245 14.37 -7.54 0.71
N GLU A 246 13.91 -6.28 0.72
CA GLU A 246 14.52 -5.23 1.55
C GLU A 246 14.45 -5.58 3.04
N ALA A 247 13.30 -6.08 3.51
CA ALA A 247 13.12 -6.50 4.89
C ALA A 247 14.07 -7.64 5.27
N ARG A 248 14.22 -8.64 4.38
CA ARG A 248 15.18 -9.75 4.52
C ARG A 248 16.62 -9.24 4.63
N ARG A 249 17.06 -8.39 3.70
CA ARG A 249 18.44 -7.84 3.70
C ARG A 249 18.73 -6.98 4.91
N ALA A 250 17.74 -6.25 5.40
CA ALA A 250 17.87 -5.38 6.58
C ALA A 250 17.70 -6.13 7.90
N GLY A 251 17.32 -7.41 7.89
CA GLY A 251 17.00 -8.17 9.11
C GLY A 251 15.75 -7.68 9.84
N THR A 252 14.86 -6.94 9.15
CA THR A 252 13.65 -6.33 9.74
C THR A 252 12.41 -7.20 9.50
N GLY A 253 11.38 -7.06 10.34
CA GLY A 253 10.14 -7.82 10.23
C GLY A 253 9.31 -7.42 9.01
N ALA A 254 9.11 -6.11 8.83
CA ALA A 254 8.41 -5.54 7.68
C ALA A 254 9.14 -4.32 7.09
N ALA A 255 8.99 -4.11 5.78
CA ALA A 255 9.48 -2.91 5.10
C ALA A 255 8.40 -2.27 4.21
N LEU A 256 8.39 -0.94 4.17
CA LEU A 256 7.52 -0.15 3.30
C LEU A 256 8.28 0.26 2.05
N HIS A 257 7.74 -0.09 0.89
CA HIS A 257 8.20 0.34 -0.42
C HIS A 257 8.25 1.87 -0.47
N ARG A 258 9.44 2.38 -0.75
CA ARG A 258 9.62 3.80 -1.04
C ARG A 258 10.00 3.90 -2.51
N PRO A 259 9.15 4.47 -3.37
CA PRO A 259 9.52 4.68 -4.75
C PRO A 259 10.82 5.49 -4.80
N GLU A 260 11.79 4.98 -5.56
CA GLU A 260 13.10 5.60 -5.72
C GLU A 260 12.91 7.00 -6.30
N ARG A 261 13.24 8.04 -5.51
CA ARG A 261 13.04 9.45 -5.88
C ARG A 261 14.11 9.97 -6.83
N ARG A 262 15.14 9.16 -7.13
CA ARG A 262 16.24 9.56 -8.01
C ARG A 262 15.77 9.61 -9.46
N ARG A 263 16.21 10.64 -10.18
CA ARG A 263 16.08 10.77 -11.65
C ARG A 263 16.60 9.54 -12.40
N HIS A 264 17.55 8.82 -11.81
CA HIS A 264 18.11 7.58 -12.33
C HIS A 264 17.98 6.49 -11.26
N PRO A 265 17.08 5.50 -11.44
CA PRO A 265 16.88 4.45 -10.47
C PRO A 265 18.15 3.60 -10.31
N ARG A 266 18.28 2.97 -9.14
CA ARG A 266 19.37 2.05 -8.84
C ARG A 266 18.99 0.64 -9.27
N SER A 267 19.91 -0.05 -9.93
CA SER A 267 19.83 -1.49 -10.19
C SER A 267 20.68 -2.21 -9.15
N SER A 268 20.14 -3.28 -8.57
CA SER A 268 20.95 -4.19 -7.76
C SER A 268 21.92 -4.93 -8.67
N VAL A 269 23.21 -4.84 -8.36
CA VAL A 269 24.28 -5.46 -9.15
C VAL A 269 24.84 -6.67 -8.42
N GLY A 270 25.08 -6.52 -7.12
CA GLY A 270 25.61 -7.57 -6.27
C GLY A 270 26.92 -8.19 -6.81
N PRO A 271 27.14 -9.50 -6.62
CA PRO A 271 28.38 -10.17 -7.03
C PRO A 271 28.49 -10.36 -8.55
N ALA A 272 27.49 -9.95 -9.34
CA ALA A 272 27.49 -10.15 -10.79
C ALA A 272 28.58 -9.34 -11.50
N ILE A 273 29.04 -8.23 -10.92
CA ILE A 273 30.14 -7.42 -11.43
C ILE A 273 31.30 -7.50 -10.46
N ALA A 274 32.42 -8.06 -10.92
CA ALA A 274 33.66 -8.00 -10.16
C ALA A 274 34.17 -6.56 -10.16
N ALA A 275 34.43 -6.01 -8.97
CA ALA A 275 34.84 -4.63 -8.81
C ALA A 275 36.12 -4.51 -7.99
N ARG A 276 37.03 -3.65 -8.47
CA ARG A 276 38.22 -3.24 -7.73
C ARG A 276 38.20 -1.73 -7.53
N LEU A 277 38.50 -1.30 -6.32
CA LEU A 277 38.66 0.09 -5.95
C LEU A 277 40.15 0.43 -5.93
N ARG A 278 40.53 1.46 -6.68
CA ARG A 278 41.88 2.03 -6.68
C ARG A 278 41.87 3.40 -6.02
N ARG A 279 42.81 3.62 -5.12
CA ARG A 279 43.06 4.89 -4.43
C ARG A 279 44.55 5.00 -4.15
N ASP A 280 45.17 6.15 -4.46
CA ASP A 280 46.58 6.44 -4.14
C ASP A 280 47.55 5.31 -4.58
N GLY A 281 47.28 4.67 -5.72
CA GLY A 281 48.05 3.54 -6.25
C GLY A 281 47.76 2.17 -5.62
N VAL A 282 46.97 2.11 -4.54
CA VAL A 282 46.55 0.87 -3.87
C VAL A 282 45.26 0.35 -4.49
N GLU A 283 45.22 -0.94 -4.82
CA GLU A 283 44.04 -1.63 -5.35
C GLU A 283 43.45 -2.58 -4.30
N SER A 284 42.13 -2.54 -4.12
CA SER A 284 41.40 -3.38 -3.17
C SER A 284 40.14 -3.96 -3.82
N GLU A 285 39.78 -5.19 -3.44
CA GLU A 285 38.52 -5.79 -3.87
C GLU A 285 37.34 -5.12 -3.15
N THR A 286 36.27 -4.86 -3.90
CA THR A 286 35.03 -4.30 -3.37
C THR A 286 33.82 -4.95 -4.01
N VAL A 287 32.68 -4.91 -3.32
CA VAL A 287 31.39 -5.37 -3.86
C VAL A 287 30.54 -4.16 -4.18
N VAL A 288 29.97 -4.12 -5.39
CA VAL A 288 28.99 -3.13 -5.80
C VAL A 288 27.61 -3.67 -5.46
N GLU A 289 26.97 -3.17 -4.41
CA GLU A 289 25.63 -3.61 -4.03
C GLU A 289 24.59 -3.09 -5.03
N GLU A 290 24.65 -1.78 -5.28
CA GLU A 290 23.70 -1.05 -6.12
C GLU A 290 24.44 -0.09 -7.04
N MET A 291 23.91 0.13 -8.24
CA MET A 291 24.47 1.07 -9.20
C MET A 291 23.38 1.84 -9.93
N SER A 292 23.64 3.09 -10.24
CA SER A 292 22.79 3.98 -11.04
C SER A 292 23.67 4.75 -12.02
N LEU A 293 23.07 5.48 -12.95
CA LEU A 293 23.84 6.36 -13.86
C LEU A 293 24.69 7.40 -13.12
N GLY A 294 24.27 7.83 -11.93
CA GLY A 294 24.98 8.88 -11.18
C GLY A 294 25.96 8.39 -10.12
N GLY A 295 26.00 7.10 -9.82
CA GLY A 295 26.81 6.58 -8.71
C GLY A 295 26.50 5.16 -8.31
N ALA A 296 27.24 4.65 -7.33
CA ALA A 296 27.11 3.29 -6.80
C ALA A 296 27.17 3.25 -5.26
N LEU A 297 26.68 2.16 -4.69
CA LEU A 297 26.86 1.78 -3.30
C LEU A 297 27.87 0.63 -3.23
N LEU A 298 28.96 0.86 -2.51
CA LEU A 298 30.08 -0.06 -2.38
C LEU A 298 30.17 -0.62 -0.96
N THR A 299 30.58 -1.88 -0.88
CA THR A 299 30.95 -2.54 0.38
C THR A 299 32.46 -2.65 0.44
N LEU A 300 33.06 -2.05 1.48
CA LEU A 300 34.49 -1.84 1.62
C LEU A 300 35.05 -2.54 2.86
N ARG A 301 36.27 -3.08 2.75
CA ARG A 301 37.00 -3.65 3.90
C ARG A 301 37.66 -2.58 4.77
N ALA A 302 38.03 -1.45 4.16
CA ALA A 302 38.60 -0.29 4.84
C ALA A 302 37.65 0.91 4.73
N ARG A 303 37.60 1.72 5.78
CA ARG A 303 36.84 2.96 5.77
C ARG A 303 37.50 3.95 4.81
N LEU A 304 36.68 4.63 4.01
CA LEU A 304 37.11 5.78 3.21
C LEU A 304 36.43 7.04 3.75
N ASP A 305 37.08 8.18 3.60
CA ASP A 305 36.50 9.45 4.03
C ASP A 305 35.64 10.06 2.92
N PRO A 306 34.53 10.72 3.25
CA PRO A 306 33.79 11.55 2.30
C PRO A 306 34.72 12.56 1.61
N GLY A 307 34.53 12.72 0.30
CA GLY A 307 35.37 13.57 -0.54
C GLY A 307 36.57 12.87 -1.17
N THR A 308 36.94 11.67 -0.74
CA THR A 308 38.05 10.89 -1.32
C THR A 308 37.80 10.58 -2.80
N GLU A 309 38.80 10.83 -3.65
CA GLU A 309 38.78 10.42 -5.05
C GLU A 309 39.20 8.96 -5.19
N ILE A 310 38.47 8.23 -6.01
CA ILE A 310 38.70 6.81 -6.25
C ILE A 310 38.52 6.50 -7.73
N VAL A 311 39.08 5.37 -8.15
CA VAL A 311 38.84 4.81 -9.47
C VAL A 311 38.26 3.42 -9.29
N LEU A 312 37.03 3.23 -9.78
CA LEU A 312 36.33 1.96 -9.74
C LEU A 312 36.58 1.20 -11.05
N ALA A 313 37.25 0.06 -10.99
CA ALA A 313 37.45 -0.83 -12.11
C ALA A 313 36.39 -1.94 -12.07
N LEU A 314 35.43 -1.88 -12.99
CA LEU A 314 34.32 -2.82 -13.10
C LEU A 314 34.58 -3.82 -14.22
N ARG A 315 34.41 -5.11 -13.94
CA ARG A 315 34.46 -6.17 -14.94
C ARG A 315 33.07 -6.81 -15.09
N PRO A 316 32.34 -6.51 -16.19
CA PRO A 316 31.04 -7.11 -16.44
C PRO A 316 31.10 -8.63 -16.62
N PRO A 317 30.01 -9.36 -16.36
CA PRO A 317 29.94 -10.81 -16.54
C PRO A 317 29.66 -11.19 -18.01
N VAL A 318 30.53 -10.78 -18.93
CA VAL A 318 30.41 -11.12 -20.37
C VAL A 318 31.63 -11.93 -20.83
N ALA A 319 31.49 -12.72 -21.90
CA ALA A 319 32.51 -13.67 -22.37
C ALA A 319 33.88 -13.04 -22.68
N ARG A 320 33.93 -11.75 -23.03
CA ARG A 320 35.18 -10.96 -23.20
C ARG A 320 35.02 -9.60 -22.52
N PRO A 321 35.23 -9.51 -21.19
CA PRO A 321 34.88 -8.31 -20.46
C PRO A 321 36.01 -7.29 -20.53
N ALA A 322 35.76 -6.18 -21.23
CA ALA A 322 36.59 -4.99 -21.11
C ALA A 322 36.42 -4.42 -19.68
N VAL A 323 37.53 -4.12 -19.01
CA VAL A 323 37.50 -3.48 -17.70
C VAL A 323 37.06 -2.03 -17.88
N LEU A 324 35.92 -1.68 -17.30
CA LEU A 324 35.41 -0.33 -17.31
C LEU A 324 36.01 0.44 -16.13
N ILE A 325 36.78 1.48 -16.44
CA ILE A 325 37.40 2.36 -15.46
C ILE A 325 36.51 3.58 -15.24
N ILE A 326 36.06 3.77 -14.00
CA ILE A 326 35.09 4.80 -13.59
C ILE A 326 35.71 5.66 -12.49
N PRO A 327 36.21 6.86 -12.83
CA PRO A 327 36.51 7.89 -11.84
C PRO A 327 35.25 8.24 -11.02
N ALA A 328 35.41 8.23 -9.70
CA ALA A 328 34.32 8.49 -8.77
C ALA A 328 34.83 9.21 -7.51
N ARG A 329 33.90 9.80 -6.77
CA ARG A 329 34.18 10.46 -5.50
C ARG A 329 33.29 9.89 -4.41
N VAL A 330 33.87 9.61 -3.24
CA VAL A 330 33.12 9.18 -2.06
C VAL A 330 32.23 10.32 -1.60
N TYR A 331 30.92 10.11 -1.54
CA TYR A 331 29.95 11.11 -1.10
C TYR A 331 29.59 10.97 0.38
N ARG A 332 29.33 9.74 0.82
CA ARG A 332 29.05 9.42 2.22
C ARG A 332 29.52 8.02 2.54
N VAL A 333 29.89 7.79 3.79
CA VAL A 333 30.22 6.46 4.32
C VAL A 333 29.40 6.22 5.58
N SER A 334 28.85 5.02 5.69
CA SER A 334 28.11 4.54 6.84
C SER A 334 28.71 3.24 7.36
N ASP A 335 28.45 2.95 8.63
CA ASP A 335 28.77 1.67 9.23
C ASP A 335 28.11 0.50 8.49
N GLY A 336 28.71 -0.68 8.65
CA GLY A 336 28.13 -1.95 8.26
C GLY A 336 27.08 -2.45 9.26
N PRO A 337 26.88 -3.78 9.33
CA PRO A 337 25.98 -4.40 10.31
C PRO A 337 26.38 -4.11 11.77
N LEU A 338 27.67 -3.87 12.02
CA LEU A 338 28.22 -3.55 13.34
C LEU A 338 28.88 -2.16 13.30
N PRO A 339 28.52 -1.24 14.22
CA PRO A 339 29.14 0.09 14.29
C PRO A 339 30.64 0.01 14.49
N GLY A 340 31.42 0.79 13.74
CA GLY A 340 32.87 0.87 13.88
C GLY A 340 33.66 -0.32 13.33
N VAL A 341 32.99 -1.33 12.77
CA VAL A 341 33.61 -2.56 12.26
C VAL A 341 33.28 -2.77 10.78
N ALA A 342 34.27 -3.24 10.02
CA ALA A 342 34.06 -3.62 8.62
C ALA A 342 32.99 -4.74 8.50
N PRO A 343 32.25 -4.82 7.39
CA PRO A 343 32.42 -4.01 6.18
C PRO A 343 31.77 -2.62 6.25
N TRP A 344 32.42 -1.62 5.67
CA TRP A 344 31.87 -0.26 5.55
C TRP A 344 31.03 -0.11 4.29
N ARG A 345 30.03 0.77 4.32
CA ARG A 345 29.21 1.09 3.14
C ARG A 345 29.51 2.49 2.64
N ALA A 346 30.02 2.61 1.43
CA ALA A 346 30.34 3.90 0.81
C ALA A 346 29.44 4.16 -0.40
N ALA A 347 28.71 5.28 -0.37
CA ALA A 347 28.04 5.77 -1.58
C ALA A 347 29.01 6.67 -2.34
N VAL A 348 29.20 6.35 -3.62
CA VAL A 348 30.12 7.06 -4.51
C VAL A 348 29.35 7.71 -5.66
N VAL A 349 29.80 8.88 -6.08
CA VAL A 349 29.22 9.64 -7.20
C VAL A 349 30.19 9.54 -8.38
N PHE A 350 29.65 9.22 -9.54
CA PHE A 350 30.42 9.13 -10.77
C PHE A 350 30.64 10.51 -11.38
N GLN A 351 31.79 10.71 -12.02
CA GLN A 351 32.00 11.91 -12.83
C GLN A 351 31.00 11.94 -14.02
N PRO A 352 30.60 13.11 -14.52
CA PRO A 352 29.57 13.21 -15.58
C PRO A 352 29.94 12.46 -16.87
N GLU A 353 31.22 12.41 -17.21
CA GLU A 353 31.75 11.88 -18.48
C GLU A 353 31.58 10.35 -18.62
N VAL A 354 31.50 9.64 -17.51
CA VAL A 354 31.38 8.17 -17.50
C VAL A 354 29.94 7.66 -17.57
N ARG A 355 28.93 8.55 -17.48
CA ARG A 355 27.51 8.17 -17.40
C ARG A 355 27.04 7.33 -18.59
N LEU A 356 27.49 7.66 -19.81
CA LEU A 356 27.13 6.90 -21.01
C LEU A 356 27.68 5.47 -20.98
N ARG A 357 28.91 5.28 -20.47
CA ARG A 357 29.52 3.95 -20.35
C ARG A 357 28.81 3.12 -19.27
N VAL A 358 28.42 3.75 -18.17
CA VAL A 358 27.60 3.12 -17.11
C VAL A 358 26.22 2.75 -17.62
N ALA A 359 25.60 3.57 -18.47
CA ALA A 359 24.31 3.26 -19.09
C ALA A 359 24.36 1.97 -19.90
N GLY A 360 25.38 1.81 -20.75
CA GLY A 360 25.59 0.58 -21.52
C GLY A 360 25.81 -0.64 -20.64
N LEU A 361 26.54 -0.48 -19.53
CA LEU A 361 26.74 -1.56 -18.54
C LEU A 361 25.42 -1.99 -17.89
N LEU A 362 24.61 -1.04 -17.42
CA LEU A 362 23.32 -1.34 -16.78
C LEU A 362 22.33 -1.99 -17.75
N ALA A 363 22.24 -1.49 -18.99
CA ALA A 363 21.38 -2.09 -20.02
C ALA A 363 21.75 -3.54 -20.33
N GLY A 364 23.04 -3.90 -20.27
CA GLY A 364 23.50 -5.28 -20.47
C GLY A 364 23.17 -6.23 -19.31
N LEU A 365 22.92 -5.72 -18.11
CA LEU A 365 22.51 -6.53 -16.94
C LEU A 365 21.01 -6.86 -16.98
N ASP A 366 20.20 -5.96 -17.53
CA ASP A 366 18.74 -6.13 -17.65
C ASP A 366 18.32 -6.97 -18.86
N ALA A 367 19.25 -7.25 -19.79
CA ALA A 367 18.98 -8.13 -20.93
C ALA A 367 18.68 -9.55 -20.43
N PRO A 368 17.58 -10.20 -20.86
CA PRO A 368 17.31 -11.59 -20.51
C PRO A 368 18.53 -12.41 -20.94
N ARG A 369 19.13 -13.14 -19.98
CA ARG A 369 20.18 -14.11 -20.27
C ARG A 369 19.56 -15.12 -21.24
N GLY A 370 19.82 -14.93 -22.53
CA GLY A 370 19.37 -15.84 -23.57
C GLY A 370 19.82 -17.23 -23.16
N GLY A 371 18.87 -18.12 -22.91
CA GLY A 371 19.16 -19.53 -22.78
C GLY A 371 19.88 -19.95 -24.05
N ASN A 372 21.04 -20.59 -23.90
CA ASN A 372 21.71 -21.25 -25.02
C ASN A 372 20.69 -22.19 -25.69
N PRO A 373 20.35 -22.01 -26.97
CA PRO A 373 19.70 -23.03 -27.74
C PRO A 373 20.80 -23.88 -28.37
N THR A 374 21.52 -24.67 -27.55
CA THR A 374 22.32 -25.85 -27.94
C THR A 374 23.17 -26.34 -26.76
N ALA A 375 22.72 -27.42 -26.12
CA ALA A 375 23.53 -28.55 -25.66
C ALA A 375 22.57 -29.68 -25.26
#